data_AF-A0A656K5U3-F1
#
_entry.id   AF-A0A656K5U3-F1
#
_cell.length_a   1.000
_cell.length_b   1.000
_cell.length_c   1.000
_cell.angle_alpha   90.00
_cell.angle_beta   90.00
_cell.angle_gamma   90.00
#
_symmetry.space_group_name_H-M   'P 1'
#
loop_
_entity.id
_entity.type
_entity.pdbx_description
1 polymer ?
#
loop_
_entity_poly.entity_id
_entity_poly.type
_entity_poly.pdbx_seq_one_letter_code
_entity_poly.pdbx_strand_id
1 'polypeptide(L)'
;EGGIMALMALARRASAKHPKLQMMMVVFGLFGAALFYGDSMITPAVSVLSAMEGLELAFDGLDHWIVPMALVVLVGLFLIQRHGTARIGVLFGPVMVVWFLVLGALGVYGIMQSPEVLKAVNPAWGLNFFIIHP
;
A
#
# COMPACT_ATOMS: atom_id res chain seq x y z
N GLU A 1 -8.83 12.58 -6.72
CA GLU A 1 -7.36 12.74 -6.57
C GLU A 1 -6.89 14.18 -6.37
N GLY A 2 -7.56 15.20 -6.91
CA GLY A 2 -7.17 16.61 -6.74
C GLY A 2 -7.38 17.24 -5.35
N GLY A 3 -7.53 16.47 -4.26
CA GLY A 3 -7.88 17.00 -2.93
C GLY A 3 -6.85 18.01 -2.40
N ILE A 4 -5.57 17.69 -2.49
CA ILE A 4 -4.47 18.57 -2.06
C ILE A 4 -4.38 19.81 -2.96
N MET A 5 -4.56 19.65 -4.28
CA MET A 5 -4.55 20.75 -5.24
C MET A 5 -5.77 21.68 -5.06
N ALA A 6 -6.94 21.11 -4.75
CA ALA A 6 -8.16 21.85 -4.45
C ALA A 6 -8.07 22.60 -3.11
N LEU A 7 -7.52 21.95 -2.08
CA LEU A 7 -7.27 22.57 -0.77
C LEU A 7 -6.21 23.67 -0.88
N MET A 8 -5.15 23.47 -1.67
CA MET A 8 -4.14 24.50 -1.92
C MET A 8 -4.73 25.70 -2.68
N ALA A 9 -5.59 25.46 -3.68
CA ALA A 9 -6.29 26.52 -4.41
C ALA A 9 -7.24 27.31 -3.47
N LEU A 10 -7.97 26.61 -2.60
CA LEU A 10 -8.88 27.21 -1.62
C LEU A 10 -8.11 28.00 -0.55
N ALA A 11 -7.01 27.45 -0.04
CA ALA A 11 -6.13 28.04 0.95
C ALA A 11 -5.46 29.33 0.41
N ARG A 12 -4.98 29.31 -0.84
CA ARG A 12 -4.47 30.52 -1.52
C ARG A 12 -5.53 31.61 -1.64
N ARG A 13 -6.79 31.24 -1.91
CA ARG A 13 -7.91 32.19 -2.03
C ARG A 13 -8.31 32.79 -0.68
N ALA A 14 -8.32 31.97 0.38
CA ALA A 14 -8.61 32.40 1.74
C ALA A 14 -7.54 33.35 2.31
N SER A 15 -6.28 33.16 1.92
CA SER A 15 -5.13 33.95 2.43
C SER A 15 -4.72 35.12 1.55
N ALA A 16 -5.52 35.48 0.54
CA ALA A 16 -5.20 36.53 -0.43
C ALA A 16 -4.96 37.93 0.20
N LYS A 17 -5.49 38.17 1.41
CA LYS A 17 -5.28 39.44 2.14
C LYS A 17 -3.95 39.50 2.91
N HIS A 18 -3.26 38.37 3.09
CA HIS A 18 -2.04 38.28 3.91
C HIS A 18 -0.89 37.61 3.13
N PRO A 19 0.07 38.39 2.58
CA PRO A 19 1.14 37.88 1.71
C PRO A 19 2.01 36.79 2.36
N LYS A 20 2.33 36.95 3.66
CA LYS A 20 3.12 35.96 4.41
C LYS A 20 2.39 34.63 4.59
N LEU A 21 1.08 34.68 4.91
CA LEU A 21 0.26 33.49 5.08
C LEU A 21 0.06 32.75 3.75
N GLN A 22 -0.11 33.50 2.66
CA GLN A 22 -0.20 32.94 1.31
C GLN A 22 1.09 32.20 0.93
N MET A 23 2.27 32.77 1.20
CA MET A 23 3.55 32.12 0.97
C MET A 23 3.68 30.83 1.78
N MET A 24 3.32 30.86 3.07
CA MET A 24 3.31 29.68 3.94
C MET A 24 2.42 28.56 3.37
N MET A 25 1.20 28.88 2.95
CA MET A 25 0.27 27.90 2.38
C MET A 25 0.77 27.31 1.06
N VAL A 26 1.49 28.08 0.24
CA VAL A 26 2.13 27.57 -0.97
C VAL A 26 3.23 26.57 -0.61
N VAL A 27 4.08 26.88 0.38
CA VAL A 27 5.14 25.96 0.83
C VAL A 27 4.55 24.66 1.39
N PHE A 28 3.55 24.74 2.26
CA PHE A 28 2.87 23.54 2.78
C PHE A 28 2.16 22.73 1.68
N GLY A 29 1.53 23.42 0.71
CA GLY A 29 0.92 22.76 -0.44
C GLY A 29 1.93 22.04 -1.32
N LEU A 30 3.08 22.67 -1.59
CA LEU A 30 4.17 22.05 -2.36
C LEU A 30 4.78 20.85 -1.61
N PHE A 31 4.97 20.99 -0.30
CA PHE A 31 5.47 19.91 0.55
C PHE A 31 4.51 18.71 0.56
N GLY A 32 3.21 18.96 0.76
CA GLY A 32 2.18 17.92 0.70
C GLY A 32 2.07 17.27 -0.68
N ALA A 33 2.18 18.05 -1.76
CA ALA A 33 2.20 17.53 -3.13
C ALA A 33 3.42 16.64 -3.40
N ALA A 34 4.61 17.03 -2.89
CA ALA A 34 5.82 16.22 -3.02
C ALA A 34 5.71 14.90 -2.25
N LEU A 35 5.18 14.93 -1.02
CA LEU A 35 4.91 13.71 -0.23
C LEU A 35 3.91 12.78 -0.93
N PHE A 36 2.81 13.34 -1.43
CA PHE A 36 1.79 12.58 -2.16
C PHE A 36 2.37 11.96 -3.44
N TYR A 37 3.17 12.71 -4.18
CA TYR A 37 3.84 12.20 -5.38
C TYR A 37 4.81 11.07 -5.03
N GLY A 38 5.59 11.24 -3.95
CA GLY A 38 6.48 10.22 -3.41
C GLY A 38 5.73 8.92 -3.07
N ASP A 39 4.67 9.02 -2.26
CA ASP A 39 3.87 7.87 -1.86
C ASP A 39 3.24 7.17 -3.08
N SER A 40 2.65 7.94 -4.01
CA SER A 40 2.03 7.40 -5.22
C SER A 40 3.00 6.64 -6.14
N MET A 41 4.29 6.97 -6.10
CA MET A 41 5.33 6.32 -6.89
C MET A 41 5.97 5.14 -6.13
N ILE A 42 6.14 5.26 -4.81
CA ILE A 42 6.81 4.26 -3.97
C ILE A 42 5.89 3.07 -3.72
N THR A 43 4.60 3.27 -3.43
CA THR A 43 3.70 2.16 -3.08
C THR A 43 3.62 1.07 -4.16
N PRO A 44 3.43 1.39 -5.47
CA PRO A 44 3.41 0.37 -6.51
C PRO A 44 4.74 -0.37 -6.64
N ALA A 45 5.86 0.36 -6.52
CA ALA A 45 7.19 -0.21 -6.64
C ALA A 45 7.49 -1.21 -5.51
N VAL A 46 7.26 -0.79 -4.26
CA VAL A 46 7.46 -1.64 -3.07
C VAL A 46 6.52 -2.83 -3.10
N SER A 47 5.25 -2.63 -3.43
CA SER A 47 4.27 -3.73 -3.45
C SER A 47 4.60 -4.80 -4.50
N VAL A 48 5.04 -4.40 -5.71
CA VAL A 48 5.44 -5.36 -6.75
C VAL A 48 6.76 -6.04 -6.39
N LEU A 49 7.73 -5.31 -5.84
CA LEU A 49 9.00 -5.88 -5.40
C LEU A 49 8.79 -6.93 -4.31
N SER A 50 8.03 -6.62 -3.26
CA SER A 50 7.71 -7.57 -2.19
C SER A 50 6.95 -8.80 -2.69
N ALA A 51 6.10 -8.64 -3.71
CA ALA A 51 5.45 -9.79 -4.34
C ALA A 51 6.45 -10.69 -5.08
N MET A 52 7.46 -10.11 -5.76
CA MET A 52 8.51 -10.87 -6.44
C MET A 52 9.50 -11.53 -5.48
N GLU A 53 9.88 -10.84 -4.39
CA GLU A 53 10.69 -11.42 -3.31
C GLU A 53 9.95 -12.60 -2.64
N GLY A 54 8.63 -12.51 -2.49
CA GLY A 54 7.81 -13.64 -2.01
C GLY A 54 7.87 -14.88 -2.92
N LEU A 55 8.13 -14.72 -4.22
CA LEU A 55 8.32 -15.85 -5.15
C LEU A 55 9.67 -16.55 -4.94
N GLU A 56 10.70 -15.84 -4.49
CA GLU A 56 12.03 -16.41 -4.19
C GLU A 56 11.92 -17.52 -3.12
N LEU A 57 11.02 -17.36 -2.15
CA LEU A 57 10.76 -18.36 -1.12
C LEU A 57 10.21 -19.70 -1.68
N ALA A 58 9.65 -19.68 -2.88
CA ALA A 58 9.05 -20.85 -3.53
C ALA A 58 9.92 -21.44 -4.65
N PHE A 59 10.88 -20.70 -5.20
CA PHE A 59 11.71 -21.11 -6.33
C PHE A 59 13.16 -20.67 -6.14
N ASP A 60 14.08 -21.64 -6.11
CA ASP A 60 15.51 -21.39 -6.02
C ASP A 60 16.06 -20.76 -7.32
N GLY A 61 16.91 -19.73 -7.19
CA GLY A 61 17.65 -19.12 -8.31
C GLY A 61 16.96 -17.92 -8.98
N LEU A 62 15.94 -17.34 -8.35
CA LEU A 62 15.27 -16.13 -8.85
C LEU A 62 15.96 -14.82 -8.46
N ASP A 63 16.94 -14.83 -7.56
CA ASP A 63 17.51 -13.65 -6.89
C ASP A 63 17.95 -12.55 -7.87
N HIS A 64 18.60 -12.93 -8.98
CA HIS A 64 19.07 -11.99 -9.99
C HIS A 64 17.96 -11.51 -10.95
N TRP A 65 16.82 -12.20 -10.97
CA TRP A 65 15.68 -11.93 -11.85
C TRP A 65 14.56 -11.13 -11.18
N ILE A 66 14.57 -11.00 -9.84
CA ILE A 66 13.53 -10.28 -9.08
C ILE A 66 13.35 -8.84 -9.60
N VAL A 67 14.44 -8.08 -9.67
CA VAL A 67 14.39 -6.67 -10.12
C VAL A 67 13.97 -6.55 -11.60
N PRO A 68 14.56 -7.29 -12.56
CA PRO A 68 14.09 -7.28 -13.95
C PRO A 68 12.61 -7.65 -14.09
N MET A 69 12.13 -8.68 -13.40
CA MET A 69 10.72 -9.10 -13.48
C MET A 69 9.79 -8.05 -12.87
N ALA A 70 10.13 -7.49 -11.72
CA ALA A 70 9.36 -6.41 -11.10
C ALA A 70 9.22 -5.21 -12.05
N LEU A 71 10.30 -4.83 -12.76
CA LEU A 71 10.26 -3.77 -13.76
C LEU A 71 9.31 -4.11 -14.92
N VAL A 72 9.38 -5.34 -15.45
CA VAL A 72 8.48 -5.81 -16.52
C VAL A 72 7.01 -5.76 -16.06
N VAL A 73 6.72 -6.22 -14.84
CA VAL A 73 5.38 -6.19 -14.25
C VAL A 73 4.89 -4.76 -14.10
N LEU A 74 5.71 -3.85 -13.53
CA LEU A 74 5.36 -2.44 -13.38
C LEU A 74 5.07 -1.79 -14.74
N VAL A 75 5.99 -1.91 -15.69
CA VAL A 75 5.79 -1.36 -17.04
C VAL A 75 4.52 -1.91 -17.68
N GLY A 76 4.29 -3.23 -17.57
CA GLY A 76 3.07 -3.87 -18.08
C GLY A 76 1.79 -3.32 -17.43
N LEU A 77 1.77 -3.20 -16.10
CA LEU A 77 0.63 -2.67 -15.35
C LEU A 77 0.33 -1.22 -15.75
N PHE A 78 1.34 -0.35 -15.80
CA PHE A 78 1.18 1.05 -16.19
C PHE A 78 0.78 1.20 -17.67
N LEU A 79 1.27 0.34 -18.56
CA LEU A 79 0.85 0.30 -19.97
C LEU A 79 -0.61 -0.11 -20.16
N ILE A 80 -1.15 -0.95 -19.28
CA ILE A 80 -2.56 -1.36 -19.33
C ILE A 80 -3.44 -0.25 -18.74
N GLN A 81 -2.97 0.46 -17.70
CA GLN A 81 -3.71 1.56 -17.06
C GLN A 81 -4.11 2.68 -18.03
N ARG A 82 -3.33 2.91 -19.10
CA ARG A 82 -3.68 3.92 -20.13
C ARG A 82 -5.04 3.69 -20.82
N HIS A 83 -5.57 2.47 -20.79
CA HIS A 83 -6.86 2.12 -21.40
C HIS A 83 -8.06 2.31 -20.45
N GLY A 84 -7.82 2.86 -19.25
CA GLY A 84 -8.83 3.17 -18.25
C GLY A 84 -8.75 2.25 -17.03
N THR A 85 -8.72 2.85 -15.84
CA THR A 85 -8.67 2.17 -14.54
C THR A 85 -9.87 1.26 -14.28
N ALA A 86 -11.02 1.57 -14.88
CA ALA A 86 -12.24 0.77 -14.77
C ALA A 86 -12.04 -0.68 -15.26
N ARG A 87 -11.31 -0.90 -16.36
CA ARG A 87 -11.08 -2.25 -16.91
C ARG A 87 -10.18 -3.09 -16.00
N ILE A 88 -9.20 -2.44 -15.38
CA ILE A 88 -8.30 -3.07 -14.42
C ILE A 88 -9.08 -3.45 -13.16
N GLY A 89 -9.95 -2.56 -12.66
CA GLY A 89 -10.79 -2.86 -11.51
C GLY A 89 -11.67 -4.10 -11.70
N VAL A 90 -12.22 -4.29 -12.91
CA VAL A 90 -13.02 -5.49 -13.24
C VAL A 90 -12.19 -6.77 -13.23
N LEU A 91 -10.92 -6.72 -13.67
CA LEU A 91 -10.02 -7.88 -13.62
C LEU A 91 -9.51 -8.17 -12.20
N PHE A 92 -9.19 -7.12 -11.44
CA PHE A 92 -8.68 -7.24 -10.08
C PHE A 92 -9.73 -7.78 -9.10
N GLY A 93 -11.01 -7.45 -9.30
CA GLY A 93 -12.11 -7.91 -8.43
C GLY A 93 -12.11 -9.44 -8.21
N PRO A 94 -12.22 -10.26 -9.27
CA PRO A 94 -12.16 -11.71 -9.16
C PRO A 94 -10.86 -12.24 -8.52
N VAL A 95 -9.71 -11.65 -8.87
CA VAL A 95 -8.41 -12.04 -8.29
C VAL A 95 -8.40 -11.81 -6.78
N MET A 96 -8.90 -10.65 -6.32
CA MET A 96 -9.01 -10.34 -4.89
C MET A 96 -9.96 -11.29 -4.16
N VAL A 97 -11.08 -11.68 -4.79
CA VAL A 97 -12.01 -12.66 -4.20
C VAL A 97 -11.32 -14.00 -4.02
N VAL A 98 -10.63 -14.50 -5.04
CA VAL A 98 -9.87 -15.75 -4.94
C VAL A 98 -8.81 -15.65 -3.83
N TRP A 99 -8.06 -14.54 -3.80
CA TRP A 99 -7.05 -14.28 -2.77
C TRP A 99 -7.63 -14.32 -1.35
N PHE A 100 -8.71 -13.59 -1.09
CA PHE A 100 -9.35 -13.58 0.23
C PHE A 100 -9.96 -14.93 0.61
N LEU A 101 -10.50 -15.67 -0.36
CA LEU A 101 -11.00 -17.03 -0.10
C LEU A 101 -9.88 -17.99 0.27
N VAL A 102 -8.73 -17.92 -0.42
CA VAL A 102 -7.54 -18.72 -0.09
C VAL A 102 -7.02 -18.37 1.31
N LEU A 103 -6.85 -17.08 1.62
CA LEU A 103 -6.43 -16.64 2.96
C LEU A 103 -7.43 -17.06 4.04
N GLY A 104 -8.73 -16.96 3.77
CA GLY A 104 -9.78 -17.39 4.69
C GLY A 104 -9.73 -18.89 4.95
N ALA A 105 -9.61 -19.70 3.90
CA ALA A 105 -9.51 -21.16 4.02
C ALA A 105 -8.24 -21.58 4.78
N LEU A 106 -7.08 -21.01 4.45
CA LEU A 106 -5.82 -21.26 5.16
C LEU A 106 -5.89 -20.80 6.62
N GLY A 107 -6.51 -19.65 6.88
CA GLY A 107 -6.72 -19.13 8.23
C GLY A 107 -7.61 -20.04 9.07
N VAL A 108 -8.74 -20.50 8.52
CA VAL A 108 -9.62 -21.48 9.20
C VAL A 108 -8.87 -22.78 9.48
N TYR A 109 -8.13 -23.30 8.49
CA TYR A 109 -7.31 -24.49 8.68
C TYR A 109 -6.28 -24.31 9.80
N GLY A 110 -5.58 -23.17 9.84
CA GLY A 110 -4.64 -22.84 10.91
C GLY A 110 -5.30 -22.76 12.29
N ILE A 111 -6.49 -22.14 12.39
CA ILE A 111 -7.25 -22.07 13.65
C ILE A 111 -7.69 -23.46 14.13
N MET A 112 -8.05 -24.36 13.21
CA MET A 112 -8.41 -25.74 13.57
C MET A 112 -7.21 -26.52 14.13
N GLN A 113 -6.00 -26.26 13.63
CA GLN A 113 -4.78 -26.88 14.14
C GLN A 113 -4.34 -26.30 15.50
N SER A 114 -4.51 -25.00 15.69
CA SER A 114 -4.11 -24.30 16.93
C SER A 114 -5.22 -23.36 17.41
N PRO A 115 -6.28 -23.88 18.07
CA PRO A 115 -7.40 -23.06 18.54
C PRO A 115 -6.98 -21.99 19.56
N GLU A 116 -5.84 -22.21 20.23
CA GLU A 116 -5.25 -21.26 21.17
C GLU A 116 -4.83 -19.95 20.54
N VAL A 117 -4.64 -19.88 19.21
CA VAL A 117 -4.39 -18.63 18.48
C VAL A 117 -5.53 -17.62 18.71
N LEU A 118 -6.76 -18.07 18.96
CA LEU A 118 -7.88 -17.19 19.30
C LEU A 118 -7.68 -16.43 20.62
N LYS A 119 -6.87 -16.96 21.55
CA LYS A 119 -6.54 -16.28 22.81
C LYS A 119 -5.72 -15.01 22.56
N ALA A 120 -4.99 -14.93 21.44
CA ALA A 120 -4.22 -13.75 21.05
C ALA A 120 -5.09 -12.50 20.80
N VAL A 121 -6.41 -12.67 20.63
CA VAL A 121 -7.36 -11.55 20.57
C VAL A 121 -7.43 -10.79 21.90
N ASN A 122 -7.14 -11.46 23.03
CA ASN A 122 -7.12 -10.79 24.33
C ASN A 122 -5.76 -10.08 24.54
N PRO A 123 -5.74 -8.73 24.61
CA PRO A 123 -4.51 -7.95 24.74
C PRO A 123 -3.77 -8.21 26.07
N ALA A 124 -4.44 -8.81 27.06
CA ALA A 124 -3.81 -9.22 28.31
C ALA A 124 -2.62 -10.18 28.08
N TRP A 125 -2.68 -11.03 27.04
CA TRP A 125 -1.55 -11.91 26.69
C TRP A 125 -0.33 -11.13 26.21
N GLY A 126 -0.53 -10.07 25.41
CA GLY A 126 0.54 -9.19 24.97
C GLY A 126 1.17 -8.42 26.13
N LEU A 127 0.35 -7.86 27.02
CA LEU A 127 0.84 -7.17 28.22
C LEU A 127 1.62 -8.11 29.15
N ASN A 128 1.11 -9.33 29.35
CA ASN A 128 1.78 -10.33 30.18
C ASN A 128 3.11 -10.77 29.56
N PHE A 129 3.19 -10.90 28.22
CA PHE A 129 4.43 -11.17 27.51
C PHE A 129 5.50 -10.09 27.78
N PHE A 130 5.16 -8.80 27.70
CA PHE A 130 6.09 -7.70 27.98
C PHE A 130 6.51 -7.62 29.46
N ILE A 131 5.67 -8.08 30.40
CA ILE A 131 5.99 -8.08 31.83
C ILE A 131 6.90 -9.27 32.19
N ILE A 132 6.68 -10.44 31.58
CA ILE A 132 7.47 -11.66 31.83
C ILE A 132 8.82 -11.59 31.11
N HIS A 133 8.88 -10.97 29.92
CA HIS A 133 10.08 -10.83 29.10
C HIS A 133 10.40 -9.35 28.86
N PRO A 134 11.01 -8.66 29.84
CA PRO A 134 11.41 -7.26 29.72
C PRO A 134 12.58 -7.04 28.74
#